data_AF-A0A645D913-F1
#
_entry.id   AF-A0A645D913-F1
#
_cell.length_a   1.000
_cell.length_b   1.000
_cell.length_c   1.000
_cell.angle_alpha   90.00
_cell.angle_beta   90.00
_cell.angle_gamma   90.00
#
_symmetry.space_group_name_H-M   'P 1'
#
loop_
_entity.id
_entity.type
_entity.pdbx_description
1 polymer ?
#
loop_
_entity_poly.entity_id
_entity_poly.type
_entity_poly.pdbx_seq_one_letter_code
_entity_poly.pdbx_strand_id
1 'polypeptide(L)' 'MAMMQVNLYPGALVRPVPRAKDGKYPKNEAFFKADQSGTYYYLCQYPGHAEEGMYGKFIIE' A
#
# COMPACT_ATOMS: atom_id res chain seq x y z
N MET A 1 7.68 2.75 -19.07
CA MET A 1 7.83 2.66 -17.61
C MET A 1 7.11 1.40 -17.18
N ALA A 2 7.86 0.36 -16.79
CA ALA A 2 7.29 -0.94 -16.48
C ALA A 2 6.37 -0.80 -15.26
N MET A 3 5.10 -1.17 -15.43
CA MET A 3 4.16 -1.28 -14.33
C MET A 3 4.76 -2.31 -13.36
N MET A 4 5.31 -1.84 -12.23
CA MET A 4 5.72 -2.75 -11.17
C MET A 4 4.48 -3.55 -10.81
N GLN A 5 4.52 -4.85 -11.09
CA GLN A 5 3.46 -5.77 -10.76
C GLN A 5 3.49 -5.95 -9.24
N VAL A 6 2.87 -5.00 -8.53
CA VAL A 6 2.83 -5.01 -7.07
C VAL A 6 1.88 -6.13 -6.66
N ASN A 7 2.44 -7.21 -6.12
CA ASN A 7 1.66 -8.24 -5.46
C ASN A 7 1.14 -7.68 -4.14
N LEU A 8 -0.03 -7.04 -4.20
CA LEU A 8 -0.84 -6.75 -3.04
C LEU A 8 -1.54 -8.05 -2.60
N TYR A 9 -1.92 -8.15 -1.33
CA TYR A 9 -2.66 -9.32 -0.85
C TYR A 9 -3.97 -9.54 -1.66
N PRO A 10 -4.45 -10.79 -1.80
CA PRO A 10 -5.68 -11.07 -2.55
C PRO A 10 -6.85 -10.22 -2.06
N GLY A 11 -7.48 -9.47 -2.98
CA GLY A 11 -8.61 -8.59 -2.66
C GLY A 11 -8.23 -7.19 -2.14
N ALA A 12 -6.94 -6.82 -2.15
CA ALA A 12 -6.50 -5.48 -1.79
C ALA A 12 -7.11 -4.42 -2.72
N LEU A 13 -7.84 -3.46 -2.12
CA LEU A 13 -8.33 -2.28 -2.81
C LEU A 13 -7.43 -1.08 -2.49
N VAL A 14 -6.72 -0.58 -3.50
CA VAL A 14 -5.95 0.67 -3.39
C VAL A 14 -6.89 1.84 -3.61
N ARG A 15 -7.38 2.44 -2.52
CA ARG A 15 -8.22 3.65 -2.59
C ARG A 15 -7.36 4.87 -2.24
N PRO A 16 -7.27 5.88 -3.10
CA PRO A 16 -6.44 7.04 -2.79
C PRO A 16 -6.86 7.71 -1.47
N VAL A 17 -5.90 8.01 -0.61
CA VAL A 17 -6.18 8.85 0.56
C VAL A 17 -6.26 10.31 0.13
N PRO A 18 -7.21 11.10 0.67
CA PRO A 18 -7.32 12.51 0.32
C PRO A 18 -6.10 13.31 0.79
N ARG A 19 -5.98 14.55 0.34
CA ARG A 19 -4.95 15.46 0.85
C ARG A 19 -5.25 15.87 2.29
N ALA A 20 -4.18 16.06 3.07
CA ALA A 20 -4.26 16.64 4.40
C ALA A 20 -4.96 18.01 4.35
N LYS A 21 -5.84 18.26 5.32
CA LYS A 21 -6.63 19.49 5.43
C LYS A 21 -6.76 19.88 6.89
N ASP A 22 -6.67 21.18 7.18
CA ASP A 22 -6.85 21.74 8.54
C ASP A 22 -5.95 21.07 9.60
N GLY A 23 -4.70 20.76 9.23
CA GLY A 23 -3.74 20.08 10.10
C GLY A 23 -4.05 18.59 10.38
N LYS A 24 -5.06 18.02 9.72
CA LYS A 24 -5.44 16.61 9.84
C LYS A 24 -4.88 15.80 8.69
N TYR A 25 -4.18 14.72 9.02
CA TYR A 25 -3.62 13.78 8.06
C TYR A 25 -4.55 12.56 7.95
N PRO A 26 -5.12 12.30 6.76
CA PRO A 26 -5.93 11.11 6.56
C PRO A 26 -5.06 9.87 6.67
N LYS A 27 -5.63 8.84 7.31
CA LYS A 27 -5.03 7.52 7.44
C LYS A 27 -5.91 6.50 6.75
N ASN A 28 -5.31 5.45 6.21
CA ASN A 28 -6.03 4.25 5.81
C ASN A 28 -5.40 3.03 6.47
N GLU A 29 -6.24 2.07 6.81
CA GLU A 29 -5.86 0.84 7.51
C GLU A 29 -6.36 -0.34 6.67
N ALA A 30 -5.57 -1.40 6.61
CA ALA A 30 -5.90 -2.61 5.87
C ALA A 30 -5.66 -3.82 6.76
N PHE A 31 -6.62 -4.74 6.77
CA PHE A 31 -6.50 -6.03 7.41
C PHE A 31 -6.58 -7.09 6.33
N PHE A 32 -5.62 -8.00 6.33
CA PHE A 32 -5.61 -9.12 5.41
C PHE A 32 -5.06 -10.35 6.13
N LYS A 33 -5.42 -11.53 5.62
CA LYS A 33 -4.85 -12.80 6.06
C LYS A 33 -3.74 -13.17 5.09
N ALA A 34 -2.52 -13.37 5.59
CA ALA A 34 -1.42 -13.91 4.81
C ALA A 34 -1.49 -15.44 4.85
N ASP A 35 -2.21 -16.05 3.90
CA ASP A 35 -2.40 -17.50 3.80
C ASP A 35 -1.43 -18.19 2.82
N GLN A 36 -0.60 -17.40 2.13
CA GLN A 36 0.38 -17.89 1.16
C GLN A 36 1.77 -17.30 1.47
N SER A 37 2.80 -18.14 1.39
CA SER A 37 4.19 -17.67 1.42
C SER A 37 4.47 -16.76 0.23
N GLY A 38 5.28 -15.72 0.43
CA GLY A 38 5.58 -14.75 -0.62
C GLY A 38 6.02 -13.39 -0.09
N THR A 39 6.28 -12.49 -1.04
CA THR A 39 6.61 -11.09 -0.75
C THR A 39 5.35 -10.25 -0.90
N TYR A 40 5.05 -9.48 0.13
CA TYR A 40 3.90 -8.59 0.19
C TYR A 40 4.34 -7.15 0.34
N TYR A 41 3.53 -6.23 -0.18
CA TYR A 41 3.75 -4.80 -0.12
C TYR A 41 2.57 -4.10 0.55
N TYR A 42 2.88 -3.10 1.38
CA TYR A 42 1.91 -2.08 1.77
C TYR A 42 2.36 -0.74 1.21
N LEU A 43 1.43 -0.04 0.56
CA LEU A 43 1.70 1.21 -0.14
C LEU A 43 1.03 2.37 0.60
N CYS A 44 1.69 3.52 0.66
CA CYS A 44 0.95 4.76 0.84
C CYS A 44 0.04 4.97 -0.37
N GLN A 45 -1.22 5.28 -0.08
CA GLN A 45 -2.24 5.45 -1.11
C GLN A 45 -2.39 6.91 -1.54
N TYR A 46 -1.52 7.80 -1.09
CA TYR A 46 -1.50 9.16 -1.63
C TYR A 46 -0.80 9.12 -3.00
N PRO A 47 -1.39 9.69 -4.06
CA PRO A 47 -0.79 9.67 -5.39
C PRO A 47 0.66 10.17 -5.38
N GLY A 48 1.58 9.41 -5.97
CA GLY A 48 3.01 9.74 -6.05
C GLY A 48 3.87 9.30 -4.85
N HIS A 49 3.30 9.16 -3.65
CA HIS A 49 4.12 8.89 -2.44
C HIS A 49 4.82 7.53 -2.47
N ALA A 50 4.20 6.50 -3.03
CA ALA A 50 4.85 5.19 -3.17
C ALA A 50 6.07 5.24 -4.11
N GLU A 51 6.00 6.06 -5.17
CA GLU A 51 7.10 6.28 -6.12
C GLU A 51 8.25 7.05 -5.46
N GLU A 52 7.94 7.90 -4.48
CA GLU A 52 8.91 8.59 -3.63
C GLU A 52 9.47 7.72 -2.49
N GLY A 53 9.05 6.46 -2.38
CA GLY A 53 9.58 5.49 -1.41
C GLY A 53 8.69 5.27 -0.19
N MET A 54 7.49 5.82 -0.13
CA MET A 54 6.54 5.60 0.97
C MET A 54 5.78 4.28 0.81
N TYR A 55 6.52 3.18 0.89
CA TYR A 55 6.00 1.81 0.90
C TYR A 55 6.82 0.97 1.87
N GLY A 56 6.29 -0.19 2.25
CA GLY A 56 7.09 -1.22 2.88
C GLY A 56 6.83 -2.58 2.26
N LYS A 57 7.77 -3.48 2.54
CA LYS A 57 7.80 -4.85 2.02
C LYS A 57 8.04 -5.80 3.18
N PHE A 58 7.31 -6.91 3.20
CA PHE A 58 7.53 -7.99 4.17
C PHE A 58 7.41 -9.34 3.46
N ILE A 59 8.05 -10.35 4.05
CA ILE A 59 8.13 -11.70 3.51
C ILE A 59 7.42 -12.63 4.48
N ILE A 60 6.62 -13.53 3.94
CA ILE A 60 5.98 -14.63 4.65
C ILE A 60 6.60 -15.92 4.10
N GLU A 61 7.11 -16.77 4.99
CA GLU A 61 7.73 -18.06 4.67
C GLU A 61 6.85 -19.21 5.14
#